data_AF-A0A2M7KMB8-F1
#
_entry.id   AF-A0A2M7KMB8-F1
#
_cell.length_a   1.000
_cell.length_b   1.000
_cell.length_c   1.000
_cell.angle_alpha   90.00
_cell.angle_beta   90.00
_cell.angle_gamma   90.00
#
_symmetry.space_group_name_H-M   'P 1'
#
loop_
_entity.id
_entity.type
_entity.pdbx_description
1 polymer ?
#
loop_
_entity_poly.entity_id
_entity_poly.type
_entity_poly.pdbx_seq_one_letter_code
_entity_poly.pdbx_strand_id
1 'polypeptide(L)'
;MRGCVLDTEHKRGGTKARLLARFGYHRDQWRQLEADIRERHVEADVHVVRSSPYGVRYEIRAPLRTPVGRELMVRTIWQIDEGTDVPRLITLFPD
;
A
#
# COMPACT_ATOMS: atom_id res chain seq x y z
N MET A 1 5.35 8.42 0.07
CA MET A 1 5.04 7.75 -1.23
C MET A 1 5.09 8.75 -2.39
N ARG A 2 5.43 8.34 -3.63
CA ARG A 2 5.16 9.15 -4.85
C ARG A 2 3.86 8.64 -5.47
N GLY A 3 2.93 9.53 -5.83
CA GLY A 3 1.50 9.27 -6.13
C GLY A 3 1.15 8.41 -7.35
N CYS A 4 1.96 7.40 -7.69
CA CYS A 4 1.78 6.50 -8.82
C CYS A 4 0.69 5.43 -8.57
N VAL A 5 0.43 5.06 -7.31
CA VAL A 5 -0.58 4.03 -6.96
C VAL A 5 -2.01 4.44 -7.30
N LEU A 6 -2.29 5.75 -7.38
CA LEU A 6 -3.63 6.30 -7.64
C LEU A 6 -3.78 6.87 -9.05
N ASP A 7 -2.84 6.58 -9.95
CA ASP A 7 -2.88 7.05 -11.33
C ASP A 7 -3.83 6.16 -12.17
N THR A 8 -5.01 6.71 -12.50
CA THR A 8 -6.03 6.04 -13.33
C THR A 8 -5.67 6.00 -14.82
N GLU A 9 -4.71 6.80 -15.28
CA GLU A 9 -4.35 6.94 -16.71
C GLU A 9 -3.25 5.97 -17.17
N HIS A 10 -2.64 5.22 -16.24
CA HIS A 10 -1.65 4.20 -16.61
C HIS A 10 -2.32 2.91 -17.14
N LYS A 11 -1.95 2.48 -18.36
CA LYS A 11 -2.49 1.29 -19.08
C LYS A 11 -2.52 -0.04 -18.30
N ARG A 12 -1.84 -0.15 -17.15
CA ARG A 12 -1.83 -1.31 -16.23
C ARG A 12 -2.35 -1.03 -14.80
N GLY A 13 -2.59 0.24 -14.43
CA GLY A 13 -2.93 0.68 -13.06
C GLY A 13 -4.41 1.02 -12.84
N GLY A 14 -5.16 1.29 -13.91
CA GLY A 14 -6.51 1.87 -13.83
C GLY A 14 -7.58 1.04 -13.11
N THR A 15 -7.39 -0.27 -12.92
CA THR A 15 -8.35 -1.11 -12.16
C THR A 15 -8.20 -0.90 -10.65
N LYS A 16 -6.97 -0.76 -10.15
CA LYS A 16 -6.69 -0.58 -8.70
C LYS A 16 -7.08 0.83 -8.26
N ALA A 17 -6.75 1.83 -9.08
CA ALA A 17 -7.11 3.21 -8.82
C ALA A 17 -8.64 3.42 -8.83
N ARG A 18 -9.38 2.77 -9.74
CA ARG A 18 -10.85 2.79 -9.72
C ARG A 18 -11.45 2.09 -8.50
N LEU A 19 -10.86 1.00 -8.04
CA LEU A 19 -11.33 0.32 -6.83
C LEU A 19 -11.09 1.18 -5.60
N LEU A 20 -9.88 1.73 -5.43
CA LEU A 20 -9.56 2.66 -4.34
C LEU A 20 -10.47 3.90 -4.34
N ALA A 21 -10.77 4.45 -5.51
CA ALA A 21 -11.71 5.57 -5.65
C ALA A 21 -13.14 5.22 -5.18
N ARG A 22 -13.61 3.98 -5.39
CA ARG A 22 -14.92 3.52 -4.86
C ARG A 22 -14.96 3.47 -3.33
N PHE A 23 -13.80 3.35 -2.69
CA PHE A 23 -13.65 3.38 -1.25
C PHE A 23 -13.29 4.78 -0.71
N GLY A 24 -13.37 5.82 -1.55
CA GLY A 24 -13.14 7.22 -1.15
C GLY A 24 -11.67 7.66 -1.20
N TYR A 25 -10.75 6.82 -1.69
CA TYR A 25 -9.35 7.21 -1.87
C TYR A 25 -9.13 7.89 -3.23
N HIS A 26 -8.85 9.19 -3.19
CA HIS A 26 -8.55 9.99 -4.37
C HIS A 26 -7.05 10.29 -4.50
N ARG A 27 -6.57 10.49 -5.73
CA ARG A 27 -5.16 10.80 -6.03
C ARG A 27 -4.64 11.99 -5.23
N ASP A 28 -5.47 12.99 -5.06
CA ASP A 28 -5.14 14.23 -4.33
C ASP A 28 -5.12 14.02 -2.80
N GLN A 29 -5.67 12.91 -2.32
CA GLN A 29 -5.76 12.52 -0.91
C GLN A 29 -4.92 11.28 -0.58
N TRP A 30 -3.86 11.02 -1.36
CA TRP A 30 -2.96 9.87 -1.15
C TRP A 30 -2.34 9.82 0.26
N ARG A 31 -2.24 10.97 0.95
CA ARG A 31 -1.78 11.06 2.34
C ARG A 31 -2.73 10.38 3.33
N GLN A 32 -4.03 10.40 3.05
CA GLN A 32 -5.02 9.72 3.88
C GLN A 32 -4.85 8.20 3.77
N LEU A 33 -4.68 7.69 2.56
CA LEU A 33 -4.32 6.29 2.33
C LEU A 33 -3.01 5.91 3.06
N GLU A 34 -1.98 6.75 3.01
CA GLU A 34 -0.72 6.50 3.74
C GLU A 34 -0.91 6.49 5.27
N ALA A 35 -1.76 7.36 5.81
CA ALA A 35 -2.09 7.40 7.23
C ALA A 35 -2.86 6.15 7.67
N ASP A 36 -3.90 5.77 6.92
CA ASP A 36 -4.75 4.61 7.21
C ASP A 36 -3.93 3.30 7.14
N ILE A 37 -3.00 3.21 6.19
CA ILE A 37 -2.01 2.12 6.12
C ILE A 37 -1.14 2.12 7.37
N ARG A 38 -0.54 3.26 7.74
CA ARG A 38 0.37 3.31 8.88
C ARG A 38 -0.31 2.93 10.20
N GLU A 39 -1.56 3.33 10.39
CA GLU A 39 -2.34 2.98 11.58
C GLU A 39 -2.55 1.46 11.67
N ARG A 40 -2.92 0.82 10.55
CA ARG A 40 -3.28 -0.61 10.56
C ARG A 40 -2.08 -1.55 10.43
N HIS A 41 -0.98 -1.08 9.85
CA HIS A 41 0.23 -1.90 9.66
C HIS A 41 1.01 -2.16 10.94
N VAL A 42 0.78 -1.38 12.01
CA VAL A 42 1.43 -1.61 13.32
C VAL A 42 0.96 -2.92 13.95
N GLU A 43 -0.29 -3.31 13.72
CA GLU A 43 -0.91 -4.51 14.31
C GLU A 43 -0.97 -5.70 13.33
N ALA A 44 -0.60 -5.50 12.07
CA ALA A 44 -0.77 -6.48 11.02
C ALA A 44 0.38 -7.49 10.95
N ASP A 45 0.05 -8.76 10.69
CA ASP A 45 1.04 -9.80 10.45
C ASP A 45 1.88 -9.50 9.21
N VAL A 46 3.19 -9.56 9.39
CA VAL A 46 4.18 -9.31 8.34
C VAL A 46 4.66 -10.64 7.76
N HIS A 47 4.48 -10.82 6.45
CA HIS A 47 5.03 -11.96 5.73
C HIS A 47 6.30 -11.55 4.95
N VAL A 48 7.42 -12.18 5.25
CA VAL A 48 8.66 -12.00 4.46
C VAL A 48 8.48 -12.72 3.13
N VAL A 49 8.51 -11.96 2.03
CA VAL A 49 8.27 -12.53 0.70
C VAL A 49 9.55 -12.98 0.04
N ARG A 50 10.60 -12.15 0.06
CA ARG A 50 11.93 -12.49 -0.47
C ARG A 50 13.04 -11.64 0.12
N SER A 51 14.16 -12.27 0.48
CA SER A 51 15.45 -11.62 0.69
C SER A 51 16.24 -11.60 -0.63
N SER A 52 16.89 -10.48 -0.93
CA SER A 52 17.80 -10.33 -2.08
C SER A 52 19.03 -9.53 -1.65
N PRO A 53 20.12 -9.51 -2.44
CA PRO A 53 21.27 -8.66 -2.18
C PRO A 53 20.95 -7.16 -2.16
N TYR A 54 19.77 -6.74 -2.64
CA TYR A 54 19.35 -5.33 -2.64
C TYR A 54 18.45 -4.98 -1.45
N GLY A 55 18.29 -5.90 -0.49
CA GLY A 55 17.42 -5.75 0.65
C GLY A 55 16.29 -6.78 0.71
N VAL A 56 15.45 -6.64 1.73
CA VAL A 56 14.38 -7.59 2.06
C VAL A 56 13.02 -7.01 1.68
N ARG A 57 12.21 -7.79 0.97
CA ARG A 57 10.82 -7.45 0.64
C ARG A 57 9.84 -8.10 1.60
N TYR A 58 8.92 -7.28 2.07
CA TYR A 58 7.86 -7.67 3.00
C TYR A 58 6.50 -7.45 2.35
N GLU A 59 5.60 -8.40 2.53
CA GLU A 59 4.18 -8.27 2.20
C GLU A 59 3.40 -8.21 3.49
N ILE A 60 2.55 -7.20 3.60
CA ILE A 60 1.65 -7.03 4.74
C ILE A 60 0.24 -7.03 4.17
N ARG A 61 -0.62 -7.88 4.73
CA ARG A 61 -2.05 -7.91 4.43
C ARG A 61 -2.80 -7.38 5.64
N ALA A 62 -3.57 -6.33 5.43
CA ALA A 62 -4.29 -5.67 6.52
C ALA A 62 -5.64 -5.15 6.03
N PRO A 63 -6.68 -5.17 6.88
CA PRO A 63 -7.92 -4.45 6.62
C PRO A 63 -7.69 -2.95 6.85
N LEU A 64 -7.96 -2.12 5.84
CA LEU A 64 -8.02 -0.67 6.00
C LEU A 64 -9.43 -0.22 6.34
N ARG A 65 -9.58 0.66 7.32
CA ARG A 65 -10.80 1.45 7.49
C ARG A 65 -10.83 2.52 6.41
N THR A 66 -11.72 2.35 5.44
CA THR A 66 -11.81 3.29 4.34
C THR A 66 -12.62 4.53 4.72
N PRO A 67 -12.43 5.68 4.05
CA PRO A 67 -13.22 6.89 4.27
C PRO A 67 -14.74 6.69 4.15
N VAL A 68 -15.18 5.71 3.36
CA VAL A 68 -16.61 5.36 3.22
C VAL A 68 -17.14 4.46 4.35
N GLY A 69 -16.35 4.22 5.39
CA GLY A 69 -16.73 3.43 6.57
C GLY A 69 -16.77 1.91 6.34
N ARG A 70 -16.24 1.42 5.22
CA ARG A 70 -16.12 -0.01 4.92
C ARG A 70 -14.69 -0.49 5.11
N GLU A 71 -14.52 -1.76 5.41
CA GLU A 71 -13.19 -2.37 5.42
C GLU A 71 -12.79 -2.79 4.00
N LEU A 72 -11.53 -2.51 3.65
CA LEU A 72 -10.92 -2.95 2.41
C LEU A 72 -9.66 -3.73 2.76
N MET A 73 -9.62 -5.02 2.43
CA MET A 73 -8.38 -5.78 2.51
C MET A 73 -7.40 -5.24 1.49
N VAL A 74 -6.22 -4.87 1.96
CA VAL A 74 -5.12 -4.45 1.09
C VAL A 74 -3.90 -5.29 1.34
N ARG A 75 -3.12 -5.42 0.27
CA ARG A 75 -1.80 -6.01 0.27
C ARG A 75 -0.79 -4.95 -0.09
N THR A 76 0.10 -4.65 0.83
CA THR A 76 1.19 -3.70 0.62
C THR A 76 2.51 -4.43 0.48
N ILE A 77 3.32 -3.99 -0.48
CA ILE A 77 4.67 -4.49 -0.66
C ILE A 77 5.65 -3.42 -0.20
N TRP A 78 6.47 -3.76 0.77
CA TRP A 78 7.53 -2.93 1.35
C TRP A 78 8.89 -3.50 1.01
N GLN A 79 9.90 -2.63 0.96
CA GLN A 79 11.30 -3.04 0.89
C GLN A 79 12.09 -2.30 1.95
N ILE A 80 12.98 -3.00 2.64
CA ILE A 80 14.05 -2.40 3.43
C ILE A 80 15.33 -2.62 2.63
N ASP A 81 15.99 -1.55 2.19
CA ASP A 81 17.21 -1.64 1.39
C ASP A 81 18.39 -2.06 2.29
N GLU A 82 19.35 -2.79 1.73
CA GLU A 82 20.52 -3.25 2.49
C GLU A 82 21.27 -2.07 3.12
N GLY A 83 21.64 -2.20 4.40
CA GLY A 83 22.29 -1.13 5.16
C GLY A 83 21.36 -0.02 5.64
N THR A 84 20.04 -0.17 5.50
CA THR A 84 19.04 0.75 6.05
C THR A 84 18.04 0.00 6.94
N ASP A 85 17.45 0.71 7.90
CA ASP A 85 16.34 0.19 8.72
C ASP A 85 15.00 0.87 8.36
N VAL A 86 14.96 1.58 7.23
CA VAL A 86 13.81 2.40 6.83
C VAL A 86 12.98 1.66 5.77
N PRO A 87 11.78 1.16 6.10
CA PRO A 87 10.93 0.52 5.12
C PRO A 87 10.34 1.54 4.13
N ARG A 88 10.49 1.26 2.84
CA ARG A 88 9.85 2.00 1.75
C ARG A 88 8.69 1.22 1.15
N LEU A 89 7.53 1.86 1.03
CA LEU A 89 6.40 1.26 0.32
C LEU A 89 6.69 1.26 -1.19
N ILE A 90 6.67 0.07 -1.78
CA ILE A 90 6.86 -0.14 -3.22
C ILE A 90 5.53 0.01 -3.96
N THR A 91 4.50 -0.69 -3.50
CA THR A 91 3.18 -0.72 -4.14
C THR A 91 2.11 -1.23 -3.18
N LEU A 92 0.85 -0.92 -3.49
CA LEU A 92 -0.33 -1.43 -2.80
C LEU A 92 -1.28 -2.06 -3.82
N PHE A 93 -1.94 -3.14 -3.40
CA PHE A 93 -3.01 -3.79 -4.13
C PHE A 93 -4.23 -3.88 -3.20
N PRO A 94 -5.39 -3.32 -3.59
CA PRO A 94 -6.65 -3.71 -2.98
C PRO A 94 -7.00 -5.13 -3.44
N ASP A 95 -7.38 -6.00 -2.50
CA ASP A 95 -7.92 -7.34 -2.79
C ASP A 95 -9.42 -7.26 -3.17
#